data_AF-A0A195E418-F1
#
_entry.id   AF-A0A195E418-F1
#
_cell.length_a   1.000
_cell.length_b   1.000
_cell.length_c   1.000
_cell.angle_alpha   90.00
_cell.angle_beta   90.00
_cell.angle_gamma   90.00
#
_symmetry.space_group_name_H-M   'P 1'
#
loop_
_entity.id
_entity.type
_entity.pdbx_description
1 polymer ?
#
loop_
_entity_poly.entity_id
_entity_poly.type
_entity_poly.pdbx_seq_one_letter_code
_entity_poly.pdbx_strand_id
1 'polypeptide(L)'
;MIFIINKNANAYNTNNFLGRKNKTIFSVLILQLEKRIIEYFIGIGKTTVCKKIAFALEKKGSRFDGFYTEEVRDQRGSRIGFDIVRVKDPGNRLSLAKLTSTDAPNKSSPRYQVGNYHVFRDNFETIALPILDLDTDILLIDEIGKMELFSEDFKKKIMNIFFDSPKKAFVIGTIPQIHKTPQRHAELFEKLHADKGIKILKVTRGNRNDLPEEIIRYFS
;
A
#
# COMPACT_ATOMS: atom_id res chain seq x y z
N MET A 1 31.50 -27.17 -9.46
CA MET A 1 31.44 -26.78 -10.88
C MET A 1 30.05 -26.22 -11.08
N ILE A 2 29.85 -24.93 -10.81
CA ILE A 2 28.51 -24.53 -10.35
C ILE A 2 27.72 -24.11 -11.56
N PHE A 3 27.19 -25.12 -12.25
CA PHE A 3 27.04 -25.14 -13.69
C PHE A 3 26.54 -23.80 -14.28
N ILE A 4 27.41 -22.98 -14.90
CA ILE A 4 28.02 -23.19 -16.24
C ILE A 4 27.37 -24.37 -16.96
N ILE A 5 27.21 -24.33 -18.25
CA ILE A 5 27.40 -25.56 -19.01
C ILE A 5 28.53 -26.43 -18.38
N ASN A 6 28.17 -27.56 -17.74
CA ASN A 6 28.66 -28.92 -18.02
C ASN A 6 28.35 -30.05 -16.98
N LYS A 7 27.10 -30.49 -16.78
CA LYS A 7 26.71 -31.88 -16.36
C LYS A 7 27.07 -32.49 -14.98
N ASN A 8 26.09 -33.29 -14.49
CA ASN A 8 26.11 -34.37 -13.47
C ASN A 8 25.86 -33.93 -12.01
N ALA A 9 24.70 -34.22 -11.40
CA ALA A 9 24.11 -35.51 -10.95
C ALA A 9 24.52 -35.89 -9.50
N ASN A 10 23.59 -35.88 -8.55
CA ASN A 10 22.93 -37.10 -8.07
C ASN A 10 21.91 -36.83 -6.95
N ALA A 11 20.86 -37.65 -6.99
CA ALA A 11 19.72 -37.67 -6.11
C ALA A 11 20.04 -38.23 -4.71
N TYR A 12 19.34 -37.73 -3.69
CA TYR A 12 18.88 -38.56 -2.58
C TYR A 12 17.42 -38.23 -2.29
N ASN A 13 16.64 -39.30 -2.28
CA ASN A 13 15.21 -39.36 -2.04
C ASN A 13 15.05 -39.97 -0.64
N THR A 14 14.33 -39.33 0.28
CA THR A 14 13.64 -40.04 1.37
C THR A 14 12.38 -39.29 1.80
N ASN A 15 11.30 -40.06 1.81
CA ASN A 15 9.92 -39.73 2.10
C ASN A 15 9.63 -39.29 3.56
N ASN A 16 8.39 -38.82 3.72
CA ASN A 16 7.53 -38.83 4.92
C ASN A 16 7.68 -37.67 5.91
N PHE A 17 6.75 -36.72 5.83
CA PHE A 17 5.87 -36.37 6.95
C PHE A 17 4.55 -35.78 6.44
N LEU A 18 3.51 -36.60 6.44
CA LEU A 18 2.10 -36.19 6.32
C LEU A 18 1.68 -35.50 7.62
N GLY A 19 1.02 -34.34 7.52
CA GLY A 19 0.22 -33.80 8.63
C GLY A 19 0.08 -32.29 8.66
N ARG A 20 -1.11 -31.81 8.29
CA ARG A 20 -1.63 -30.43 8.33
C ARG A 20 -1.33 -29.57 7.09
N LYS A 21 -2.40 -29.36 6.33
CA LYS A 21 -2.52 -28.37 5.24
C LYS A 21 -2.37 -26.94 5.80
N ASN A 22 -1.14 -26.52 6.08
CA ASN A 22 -0.78 -25.12 6.01
C ASN A 22 -0.85 -24.74 4.52
N LYS A 23 -1.95 -24.10 4.12
CA LYS A 23 -2.05 -23.49 2.79
C LYS A 23 -0.96 -22.43 2.70
N THR A 24 0.19 -22.81 2.17
CA THR A 24 1.19 -21.85 1.69
C THR A 24 0.57 -21.09 0.52
N ILE A 25 0.47 -19.77 0.64
CA ILE A 25 -0.04 -18.88 -0.43
C ILE A 25 1.14 -17.99 -0.86
N PHE A 26 2.03 -18.56 -1.68
CA PHE A 26 3.22 -17.94 -2.32
C PHE A 26 2.85 -16.64 -3.11
N SER A 27 3.73 -15.70 -3.51
CA SER A 27 5.17 -15.74 -3.86
C SER A 27 5.92 -14.45 -3.44
N VAL A 28 7.26 -14.52 -3.42
CA VAL A 28 8.25 -13.45 -3.15
C VAL A 28 9.22 -13.39 -4.33
N LEU A 29 9.62 -12.21 -4.80
CA LEU A 29 10.88 -12.03 -5.52
C LEU A 29 11.41 -10.59 -5.38
N ILE A 30 12.72 -10.46 -5.16
CA ILE A 30 13.47 -9.22 -4.96
C ILE A 30 14.35 -8.99 -6.19
N LEU A 31 14.41 -7.76 -6.71
CA LEU A 31 15.56 -7.09 -7.36
C LEU A 31 15.24 -5.59 -7.61
N GLN A 32 16.12 -4.85 -8.29
CA GLN A 32 16.67 -3.52 -7.92
C GLN A 32 16.05 -2.24 -8.61
N LEU A 33 16.02 -1.14 -7.81
CA LEU A 33 16.02 0.33 -8.08
C LEU A 33 14.75 1.15 -8.49
N GLU A 34 14.65 2.29 -7.76
CA GLU A 34 13.88 3.56 -7.87
C GLU A 34 12.46 3.71 -7.29
N LYS A 35 11.53 2.75 -7.34
CA LYS A 35 10.17 2.94 -6.75
C LYS A 35 9.68 1.68 -6.02
N ARG A 36 8.90 1.82 -4.94
CA ARG A 36 8.48 0.67 -4.12
C ARG A 36 7.01 0.67 -3.79
N ILE A 37 6.40 -0.49 -3.99
CA ILE A 37 5.02 -0.74 -3.65
C ILE A 37 4.95 -2.01 -2.81
N ILE A 38 4.04 -2.02 -1.85
CA ILE A 38 3.88 -3.12 -0.93
C ILE A 38 2.44 -3.64 -1.04
N GLU A 39 2.29 -4.92 -1.38
CA GLU A 39 1.01 -5.62 -1.50
C GLU A 39 0.61 -6.31 -0.20
N TYR A 40 -0.65 -6.18 0.20
CA TYR A 40 -1.15 -6.81 1.44
C TYR A 40 -2.58 -7.34 1.33
N PHE A 41 -2.92 -8.29 2.21
CA PHE A 41 -4.32 -8.55 2.56
C PHE A 41 -4.84 -7.50 3.57
N ILE A 42 -6.14 -7.20 3.48
CA ILE A 42 -6.87 -6.34 4.43
C ILE A 42 -6.76 -6.94 5.84
N GLY A 43 -6.41 -6.11 6.84
CA GLY A 43 -6.34 -6.52 8.25
C GLY A 43 -5.00 -7.12 8.71
N ILE A 44 -3.93 -7.04 7.91
CA ILE A 44 -2.61 -7.57 8.29
C ILE A 44 -1.70 -6.52 8.97
N GLY A 45 -2.10 -5.24 9.01
CA GLY A 45 -1.34 -4.16 9.67
C GLY A 45 -0.48 -3.32 8.73
N LYS A 46 -0.97 -3.05 7.52
CA LYS A 46 -0.37 -2.12 6.53
C LYS A 46 0.04 -0.80 7.15
N THR A 47 -0.95 -0.11 7.70
CA THR A 47 -0.79 1.17 8.37
C THR A 47 0.21 1.09 9.51
N THR A 48 0.28 -0.05 10.22
CA THR A 48 1.31 -0.27 11.26
C THR A 48 2.72 -0.33 10.67
N VAL A 49 2.92 -1.00 9.53
CA VAL A 49 4.21 -1.03 8.81
C VAL A 49 4.57 0.39 8.34
N CYS A 50 3.63 1.10 7.72
CA CYS A 50 3.84 2.48 7.27
C CYS A 50 4.22 3.43 8.41
N LYS A 51 3.53 3.35 9.55
CA LYS A 51 3.89 4.13 10.75
C LYS A 51 5.28 3.82 11.27
N LYS A 52 5.69 2.54 11.28
CA LYS A 52 7.05 2.15 11.68
C LYS A 52 8.12 2.69 10.72
N ILE A 53 7.85 2.67 9.42
CA ILE A 53 8.72 3.26 8.40
C ILE A 53 8.83 4.77 8.61
N ALA A 54 7.71 5.47 8.75
CA ALA A 54 7.68 6.90 9.02
C ALA A 54 8.52 7.27 10.25
N PHE A 55 8.33 6.55 11.36
CA PHE A 55 9.11 6.76 12.58
C PHE A 55 10.61 6.54 12.37
N ALA A 56 11.00 5.52 11.61
CA ALA A 56 12.40 5.25 11.30
C ALA A 56 13.03 6.31 10.39
N LEU A 57 12.29 6.80 9.38
CA LEU A 57 12.72 7.89 8.49
C LEU A 57 12.88 9.21 9.25
N GLU A 58 11.98 9.48 10.19
CA GLU A 58 12.07 10.65 11.06
C GLU A 58 13.30 10.62 11.96
N LYS A 59 13.57 9.49 12.60
CA LYS A 59 14.79 9.31 13.40
C LYS A 59 16.08 9.50 12.61
N LYS A 60 16.05 9.22 11.31
CA LYS A 60 17.18 9.42 10.39
C LYS A 60 17.30 10.85 9.86
N GLY A 61 16.32 11.72 10.11
CA GLY A 61 16.29 13.08 9.57
C GLY A 61 16.04 13.13 8.06
N SER A 62 15.44 12.10 7.47
CA SER A 62 15.12 12.06 6.04
C SER A 62 14.09 13.13 5.67
N ARG A 63 14.16 13.69 4.45
CA ARG A 63 13.10 14.56 3.92
C ARG A 63 11.97 13.68 3.36
N PHE A 64 10.96 13.42 4.18
CA PHE A 64 9.81 12.62 3.78
C PHE A 64 8.50 13.22 4.27
N ASP A 65 7.44 12.93 3.53
CA ASP A 65 6.06 13.16 3.95
C ASP A 65 5.16 12.14 3.26
N GLY A 66 3.86 12.21 3.52
CA GLY A 66 2.92 11.25 3.00
C GLY A 66 1.61 11.26 3.76
N PHE A 67 0.79 10.27 3.45
CA PHE A 67 -0.41 9.99 4.23
C PHE A 67 -0.59 8.49 4.42
N TYR A 68 -1.32 8.13 5.47
CA TYR A 68 -1.82 6.79 5.69
C TYR A 68 -3.29 6.81 6.07
N THR A 69 -3.95 5.68 5.89
CA THR A 69 -5.36 5.50 6.27
C THR A 69 -5.46 4.75 7.59
N GLU A 70 -6.22 5.29 8.56
CA GLU A 70 -6.52 4.63 9.83
C GLU A 70 -7.93 4.06 9.85
N GLU A 71 -8.05 2.85 10.39
CA GLU A 71 -9.35 2.26 10.69
C GLU A 71 -9.99 2.96 11.89
N VAL A 72 -11.22 3.49 11.71
CA VAL A 72 -12.02 4.05 12.80
C VAL A 72 -12.98 3.00 13.32
N ARG A 73 -12.95 2.77 14.64
CA ARG A 73 -13.80 1.79 15.34
C ARG A 73 -14.66 2.49 16.37
N ASP A 74 -15.87 1.98 16.60
CA ASP A 74 -16.75 2.44 17.67
C ASP A 74 -16.31 1.90 19.04
N GLN A 75 -17.03 2.30 20.09
CA GLN A 75 -16.79 1.84 21.47
C GLN A 75 -16.95 0.31 21.64
N ARG A 76 -17.65 -0.35 20.72
CA ARG A 76 -17.85 -1.80 20.70
C ARG A 76 -16.77 -2.52 19.88
N GLY A 77 -15.78 -1.79 19.36
CA GLY A 77 -14.70 -2.30 18.52
C GLY A 77 -15.11 -2.57 17.06
N SER A 78 -16.32 -2.22 16.66
CA SER A 78 -16.82 -2.42 15.29
C SER A 78 -16.29 -1.35 14.35
N ARG A 79 -15.90 -1.73 13.13
CA ARG A 79 -15.35 -0.79 12.14
C ARG A 79 -16.43 0.13 11.57
N ILE A 80 -16.35 1.41 11.89
CA ILE A 80 -17.31 2.44 11.46
C ILE A 80 -16.82 3.32 10.32
N GLY A 81 -15.52 3.29 10.01
CA GLY A 81 -14.99 4.10 8.93
C GLY A 81 -13.48 4.02 8.78
N PHE A 82 -12.97 4.97 8.01
CA PHE A 82 -11.56 5.16 7.73
C PHE A 82 -11.26 6.66 7.69
N ASP A 83 -10.15 7.08 8.28
CA ASP A 83 -9.64 8.44 8.17
C ASP A 83 -8.35 8.45 7.36
N ILE A 84 -8.17 9.46 6.53
CA ILE A 84 -6.85 9.80 5.95
C ILE A 84 -6.11 10.69 6.95
N VAL A 85 -4.83 10.40 7.17
CA VAL A 85 -3.98 11.09 8.15
C VAL A 85 -2.64 11.47 7.49
N ARG A 86 -2.22 12.73 7.62
CA ARG A 86 -0.89 13.16 7.15
C ARG A 86 0.20 12.60 8.08
N VAL A 87 1.31 12.15 7.49
CA VAL A 87 2.41 11.54 8.23
C VAL A 87 3.13 12.52 9.14
N LYS A 88 3.47 13.71 8.65
CA LYS A 88 4.21 14.73 9.42
C LYS A 88 3.36 15.54 10.40
N ASP A 89 2.05 15.47 10.27
CA ASP A 89 1.11 16.12 11.17
C ASP A 89 -0.11 15.21 11.38
N PRO A 90 -0.02 14.25 12.31
CA PRO A 90 -1.12 13.31 12.57
C PRO A 90 -2.41 13.97 13.06
N GLY A 91 -2.34 15.23 13.52
CA GLY A 91 -3.52 16.04 13.85
C GLY A 91 -4.31 16.47 12.60
N ASN A 92 -3.62 16.60 11.46
CA ASN A 92 -4.24 16.85 10.17
C ASN A 92 -4.80 15.55 9.57
N ARG A 93 -6.05 15.27 9.91
CA ARG A 93 -6.81 14.10 9.45
C ARG A 93 -8.24 14.46 9.08
N LEU A 94 -8.80 13.73 8.12
CA LEU A 94 -10.21 13.84 7.73
C LEU A 94 -10.80 12.45 7.48
N SER A 95 -12.11 12.33 7.57
CA SER A 95 -12.79 11.07 7.23
C SER A 95 -12.70 10.79 5.74
N LEU A 96 -12.05 9.68 5.38
CA LEU A 96 -12.01 9.12 4.03
C LEU A 96 -13.32 8.39 3.73
N ALA A 97 -13.83 7.59 4.67
CA ALA A 97 -15.07 6.86 4.49
C ALA A 97 -15.79 6.56 5.82
N LYS A 98 -17.12 6.54 5.80
CA LYS A 98 -17.97 6.19 6.95
C LYS A 98 -19.07 5.21 6.55
N LEU A 99 -19.56 4.43 7.51
CA LEU A 99 -20.69 3.52 7.27
C LEU A 99 -21.93 4.29 6.81
N THR A 100 -22.56 3.82 5.74
CA THR A 100 -23.78 4.46 5.19
C THR A 100 -24.94 4.46 6.20
N SER A 101 -24.95 3.52 7.17
CA SER A 101 -25.97 3.46 8.22
C SER A 101 -25.85 4.54 9.30
N THR A 102 -24.74 5.28 9.37
CA THR A 102 -24.54 6.32 10.39
C THR A 102 -24.99 7.71 9.93
N ASP A 103 -25.21 7.92 8.62
CA ASP A 103 -25.53 9.23 8.05
C ASP A 103 -26.84 9.17 7.22
N ALA A 104 -27.98 9.32 7.92
CA ALA A 104 -29.34 9.64 7.45
C ALA A 104 -30.13 8.65 6.54
N PRO A 105 -31.46 8.49 6.77
CA PRO A 105 -32.32 7.50 6.09
C PRO A 105 -32.96 7.97 4.78
N ASN A 106 -32.47 9.01 4.10
CA ASN A 106 -33.09 9.50 2.87
C ASN A 106 -32.08 10.29 2.03
N LYS A 107 -31.54 9.68 0.97
CA LYS A 107 -31.12 10.30 -0.28
C LYS A 107 -30.54 9.23 -1.21
N SER A 108 -30.71 9.46 -2.51
CA SER A 108 -30.07 8.75 -3.64
C SER A 108 -28.75 8.08 -3.28
N SER A 109 -28.54 6.84 -3.77
CA SER A 109 -27.29 6.08 -3.59
C SER A 109 -26.06 6.99 -3.65
N PRO A 110 -25.21 7.01 -2.61
CA PRO A 110 -24.08 7.93 -2.56
C PRO A 110 -23.20 7.79 -3.80
N ARG A 111 -22.83 8.92 -4.41
CA ARG A 111 -22.03 8.96 -5.67
C ARG A 111 -20.75 8.12 -5.58
N TYR A 112 -20.13 8.09 -4.40
CA TYR A 112 -18.94 7.30 -4.11
C TYR A 112 -19.21 6.33 -2.96
N GLN A 113 -19.23 5.03 -3.27
CA GLN A 113 -19.54 3.97 -2.32
C GLN A 113 -18.66 2.72 -2.55
N VAL A 114 -18.21 2.10 -1.46
CA VAL A 114 -17.54 0.78 -1.45
C VAL A 114 -18.18 -0.10 -0.38
N GLY A 115 -18.97 -1.09 -0.81
CA GLY A 115 -19.74 -1.90 0.13
C GLY A 115 -20.66 -1.00 0.97
N ASN A 116 -20.57 -1.10 2.29
CA ASN A 116 -21.38 -0.31 3.22
C ASN A 116 -20.75 1.05 3.58
N TYR A 117 -19.69 1.47 2.88
CA TYR A 117 -18.98 2.71 3.19
C TYR A 117 -19.25 3.78 2.13
N HIS A 118 -19.74 4.94 2.58
CA HIS A 118 -19.73 6.17 1.79
C HIS A 118 -18.33 6.79 1.83
N VAL A 119 -17.78 7.16 0.67
CA VAL A 119 -16.44 7.73 0.54
C VAL A 119 -16.53 9.24 0.34
N PHE A 120 -15.81 10.00 1.16
CA PHE A 120 -15.69 11.45 1.06
C PHE A 120 -14.47 11.81 0.20
N ARG A 121 -14.64 11.75 -1.13
CA ARG A 121 -13.56 12.06 -2.10
C ARG A 121 -12.91 13.43 -1.83
N ASP A 122 -13.71 14.45 -1.56
CA ASP A 122 -13.20 15.82 -1.42
C ASP A 122 -12.36 15.99 -0.13
N ASN A 123 -12.71 15.27 0.95
CA ASN A 123 -11.89 15.19 2.16
C ASN A 123 -10.53 14.52 1.87
N PHE A 124 -10.55 13.44 1.09
CA PHE A 124 -9.33 12.76 0.67
C PHE A 124 -8.44 13.69 -0.15
N GLU A 125 -8.99 14.38 -1.14
CA GLU A 125 -8.25 15.30 -2.02
C GLU A 125 -7.61 16.46 -1.24
N THR A 126 -8.32 17.00 -0.24
CA THR A 126 -7.84 18.07 0.64
C THR A 126 -6.52 17.70 1.34
N ILE A 127 -6.36 16.44 1.74
CA ILE A 127 -5.14 15.96 2.39
C ILE A 127 -4.12 15.45 1.38
N ALA A 128 -4.53 14.57 0.47
CA ALA A 128 -3.63 13.81 -0.38
C ALA A 128 -2.96 14.66 -1.46
N LEU A 129 -3.72 15.51 -2.18
CA LEU A 129 -3.19 16.18 -3.38
C LEU A 129 -2.04 17.15 -3.07
N PRO A 130 -2.11 18.00 -2.04
CA PRO A 130 -0.98 18.89 -1.71
C PRO A 130 0.29 18.12 -1.35
N ILE A 131 0.15 16.96 -0.68
CA ILE A 131 1.29 16.12 -0.27
C ILE A 131 2.05 15.58 -1.49
N LEU A 132 1.33 15.20 -2.56
CA LEU A 132 1.94 14.66 -3.78
C LEU A 132 2.80 15.69 -4.55
N ASP A 133 2.58 16.99 -4.31
CA ASP A 133 3.31 18.06 -4.99
C ASP A 133 4.57 18.51 -4.22
N LEU A 134 4.71 18.10 -2.96
CA LEU A 134 5.84 18.46 -2.11
C LEU A 134 7.18 18.04 -2.73
N ASP A 135 8.22 18.82 -2.42
CA ASP A 135 9.60 18.45 -2.70
C ASP A 135 10.14 17.63 -1.52
N THR A 136 10.04 16.30 -1.66
CA THR A 136 10.51 15.33 -0.67
C THR A 136 11.35 14.27 -1.34
N ASP A 137 12.28 13.68 -0.59
CA ASP A 137 13.11 12.58 -1.07
C ASP A 137 12.34 11.25 -1.01
N ILE A 138 11.37 11.14 -0.09
CA ILE A 138 10.54 9.94 0.12
C ILE A 138 9.08 10.34 0.31
N LEU A 139 8.19 9.69 -0.45
CA LEU A 139 6.75 9.87 -0.40
C LEU A 139 6.07 8.60 0.09
N LEU A 140 5.36 8.68 1.22
CA LEU A 140 4.61 7.56 1.80
C LEU A 140 3.12 7.62 1.43
N ILE A 141 2.59 6.54 0.85
CA ILE A 141 1.20 6.48 0.36
C ILE A 141 0.53 5.18 0.83
N ASP A 142 -0.32 5.25 1.84
CA ASP A 142 -1.17 4.13 2.29
C ASP A 142 -2.64 4.53 2.21
N GLU A 143 -3.44 4.13 1.22
CA GLU A 143 -3.23 3.14 0.13
C GLU A 143 -3.56 3.73 -1.25
N ILE A 144 -2.97 3.19 -2.32
CA ILE A 144 -3.44 3.42 -3.71
C ILE A 144 -4.53 2.39 -4.00
N GLY A 145 -5.73 2.65 -3.48
CA GLY A 145 -6.82 1.69 -3.41
C GLY A 145 -8.13 2.16 -4.06
N LYS A 146 -9.16 1.32 -3.94
CA LYS A 146 -10.48 1.57 -4.56
C LYS A 146 -11.14 2.86 -4.05
N MET A 147 -10.94 3.22 -2.78
CA MET A 147 -11.56 4.40 -2.17
C MET A 147 -10.85 5.68 -2.61
N GLU A 148 -9.53 5.65 -2.64
CA GLU A 148 -8.65 6.76 -3.00
C GLU A 148 -8.75 7.07 -4.50
N LEU A 149 -8.84 6.03 -5.33
CA LEU A 149 -9.01 6.15 -6.78
C LEU A 149 -10.41 6.60 -7.22
N PHE A 150 -11.31 7.00 -6.30
CA PHE A 150 -12.45 7.84 -6.67
C PHE A 150 -12.04 9.29 -7.02
N SER A 151 -10.84 9.72 -6.60
CA SER A 151 -10.23 10.94 -7.08
C SER A 151 -9.47 10.69 -8.38
N GLU A 152 -9.99 11.25 -9.48
CA GLU A 152 -9.31 11.19 -10.77
C GLU A 152 -8.02 12.03 -10.78
N ASP A 153 -7.98 13.12 -10.02
CA ASP A 153 -6.77 13.96 -9.92
C ASP A 153 -5.67 13.26 -9.12
N PHE A 154 -6.04 12.51 -8.07
CA PHE A 154 -5.11 11.61 -7.40
C PHE A 154 -4.57 10.55 -8.35
N LYS A 155 -5.45 9.87 -9.12
CA LYS A 155 -5.03 8.88 -10.12
C LYS A 155 -4.05 9.47 -11.13
N LYS A 156 -4.33 10.65 -11.68
CA LYS A 156 -3.42 11.36 -12.62
C LYS A 156 -2.08 11.66 -11.98
N LYS A 157 -2.06 12.17 -10.74
CA LYS A 157 -0.79 12.45 -10.03
C LYS A 157 0.01 11.18 -9.76
N ILE A 158 -0.64 10.08 -9.37
CA ILE A 158 0.03 8.78 -9.21
C ILE A 158 0.63 8.32 -10.53
N MET A 159 -0.12 8.37 -11.64
CA MET A 159 0.41 8.03 -12.97
C MET A 159 1.64 8.86 -13.31
N ASN A 160 1.56 10.19 -13.11
CA ASN A 160 2.68 11.07 -13.38
C ASN A 160 3.90 10.74 -12.50
N ILE A 161 3.71 10.54 -11.19
CA ILE A 161 4.79 10.22 -10.24
C ILE A 161 5.49 8.91 -10.64
N PHE A 162 4.74 7.89 -11.04
CA PHE A 162 5.32 6.59 -11.35
C PHE A 162 5.90 6.49 -12.76
N PHE A 163 5.30 7.12 -13.77
CA PHE A 163 5.62 6.83 -15.17
C PHE A 163 6.15 8.03 -15.98
N ASP A 164 5.77 9.25 -15.64
CA ASP A 164 6.05 10.42 -16.49
C ASP A 164 7.02 11.43 -15.85
N SER A 165 7.19 11.39 -14.53
CA SER A 165 7.94 12.41 -13.80
C SER A 165 9.45 12.10 -13.75
N PRO A 166 10.31 13.10 -14.04
CA PRO A 166 11.74 13.02 -13.75
C PRO A 166 12.04 13.22 -12.24
N LYS A 167 11.03 13.52 -11.39
CA LYS A 167 11.21 13.65 -9.94
C LYS A 167 11.73 12.31 -9.37
N LYS A 168 12.76 12.42 -8.54
CA LYS A 168 13.49 11.30 -7.91
C LYS A 168 12.92 10.86 -6.56
N ALA A 169 11.76 11.36 -6.15
CA ALA A 169 11.19 11.00 -4.87
C ALA A 169 10.91 9.49 -4.83
N PHE A 170 11.49 8.80 -3.85
CA PHE A 170 11.22 7.38 -3.64
C PHE A 170 9.79 7.23 -3.11
N VAL A 171 8.97 6.47 -3.81
CA VAL A 171 7.62 6.17 -3.32
C VAL A 171 7.64 4.90 -2.50
N ILE A 172 7.02 4.95 -1.31
CA ILE A 172 6.66 3.80 -0.50
C ILE A 172 5.14 3.75 -0.46
N GLY A 173 4.56 2.97 -1.36
CA GLY A 173 3.12 2.82 -1.51
C GLY A 173 2.60 1.50 -0.95
N THR A 174 1.33 1.45 -0.56
CA THR A 174 0.57 0.20 -0.46
C THR A 174 -0.44 0.10 -1.59
N ILE A 175 -0.66 -1.12 -2.11
CA ILE A 175 -1.73 -1.40 -3.08
C ILE A 175 -2.60 -2.58 -2.61
N PRO A 176 -3.87 -2.64 -3.02
CA PRO A 176 -4.68 -3.82 -2.84
C PRO A 176 -4.14 -4.96 -3.70
N GLN A 177 -4.60 -6.17 -3.39
CA GLN A 177 -4.28 -7.33 -4.22
C GLN A 177 -4.89 -7.18 -5.61
N ILE A 178 -4.18 -7.64 -6.65
CA ILE A 178 -4.62 -7.56 -8.06
C ILE A 178 -6.06 -8.05 -8.27
N HIS A 179 -6.48 -9.14 -7.61
CA HIS A 179 -7.85 -9.65 -7.80
C HIS A 179 -8.94 -8.78 -7.13
N LYS A 180 -8.55 -7.74 -6.37
CA LYS A 180 -9.45 -6.79 -5.70
C LYS A 180 -9.42 -5.41 -6.36
N THR A 181 -8.59 -5.20 -7.38
CA THR A 181 -8.56 -3.92 -8.09
C THR A 181 -9.73 -3.80 -9.04
N PRO A 182 -10.48 -2.69 -9.00
CA PRO A 182 -11.58 -2.46 -9.94
C PRO A 182 -11.07 -2.45 -11.39
N GLN A 183 -11.80 -3.06 -12.31
CA GLN A 183 -11.42 -3.13 -13.73
C GLN A 183 -11.23 -1.74 -14.36
N ARG A 184 -12.00 -0.73 -13.92
CA ARG A 184 -11.83 0.69 -14.32
C ARG A 184 -10.46 1.30 -13.97
N HIS A 185 -9.68 0.66 -13.10
CA HIS A 185 -8.33 1.07 -12.73
C HIS A 185 -7.28 0.02 -13.11
N ALA A 186 -7.65 -1.03 -13.86
CA ALA A 186 -6.76 -2.13 -14.22
C ALA A 186 -5.47 -1.63 -14.88
N GLU A 187 -5.58 -0.68 -15.81
CA GLU A 187 -4.42 -0.10 -16.50
C GLU A 187 -3.35 0.45 -15.54
N LEU A 188 -3.76 1.16 -14.48
CA LEU A 188 -2.82 1.68 -13.48
C LEU A 188 -2.09 0.52 -12.81
N PHE A 189 -2.81 -0.47 -12.30
CA PHE A 189 -2.20 -1.59 -11.59
C PHE A 189 -1.34 -2.46 -12.52
N GLU A 190 -1.80 -2.74 -13.74
CA GLU A 190 -1.01 -3.45 -14.75
C GLU A 190 0.31 -2.73 -15.04
N LYS A 191 0.29 -1.41 -15.20
CA LYS A 191 1.51 -0.60 -15.35
C LYS A 191 2.41 -0.69 -14.11
N LEU A 192 1.84 -0.56 -12.91
CA LEU A 192 2.62 -0.66 -11.66
C LEU A 192 3.28 -2.04 -11.51
N HIS A 193 2.62 -3.10 -11.98
CA HIS A 193 3.12 -4.47 -11.94
C HIS A 193 4.13 -4.81 -13.04
N ALA A 194 4.00 -4.19 -14.21
CA ALA A 194 4.88 -4.42 -15.36
C ALA A 194 6.18 -3.60 -15.29
N ASP A 195 6.19 -2.52 -14.50
CA ASP A 195 7.35 -1.64 -14.36
C ASP A 195 8.48 -2.31 -13.57
N LYS A 196 9.63 -2.48 -14.21
CA LYS A 196 10.82 -3.12 -13.62
C LYS A 196 11.50 -2.26 -12.55
N GLY A 197 11.24 -0.95 -12.52
CA GLY A 197 11.71 -0.02 -11.49
C GLY A 197 10.81 0.00 -10.25
N ILE A 198 9.68 -0.71 -10.27
CA ILE A 198 8.80 -0.87 -9.12
C ILE A 198 9.07 -2.21 -8.44
N LYS A 199 9.60 -2.15 -7.21
CA LYS A 199 9.72 -3.34 -6.36
C LYS A 199 8.41 -3.57 -5.62
N ILE A 200 7.74 -4.68 -5.91
CA ILE A 200 6.52 -5.10 -5.22
C ILE A 200 6.83 -6.12 -4.12
N LEU A 201 6.53 -5.75 -2.86
CA LEU A 201 6.75 -6.59 -1.70
C LEU A 201 5.43 -7.16 -1.18
N LYS A 202 5.28 -8.48 -1.15
CA LYS A 202 4.10 -9.12 -0.55
C LYS A 202 4.25 -9.22 0.96
N VAL A 203 3.22 -8.80 1.69
CA VAL A 203 3.22 -8.89 3.15
C VAL A 203 2.32 -10.00 3.65
N THR A 204 2.86 -10.68 4.63
CA THR A 204 2.29 -11.81 5.33
C THR A 204 2.38 -11.55 6.83
N ARG A 205 1.67 -12.36 7.63
CA ARG A 205 1.83 -12.30 9.08
C ARG A 205 3.27 -12.63 9.53
N GLY A 206 4.00 -13.43 8.75
CA GLY A 206 5.35 -13.88 9.08
C GLY A 206 6.42 -12.83 8.85
N ASN A 207 6.29 -11.96 7.83
CA ASN A 207 7.32 -10.97 7.50
C ASN A 207 6.96 -9.51 7.87
N ARG A 208 5.70 -9.22 8.23
CA ARG A 208 5.25 -7.82 8.47
C ARG A 208 6.06 -7.06 9.53
N ASN A 209 6.69 -7.76 10.47
CA ASN A 209 7.45 -7.12 11.54
C ASN A 209 8.84 -6.71 11.10
N ASP A 210 9.43 -7.43 10.14
CA ASP A 210 10.80 -7.22 9.66
C ASP A 210 10.87 -6.30 8.43
N LEU A 211 9.74 -6.20 7.70
CA LEU A 211 9.63 -5.36 6.51
C LEU A 211 10.00 -3.88 6.72
N PRO A 212 9.63 -3.20 7.82
CA PRO A 212 10.08 -1.84 8.05
C PRO A 212 11.60 -1.70 7.98
N GLU A 213 12.34 -2.58 8.67
CA GLU A 213 13.80 -2.55 8.66
C GLU A 213 14.37 -2.89 7.28
N GLU A 214 13.80 -3.89 6.60
CA GLU A 214 14.18 -4.22 5.22
C GLU A 214 14.04 -3.02 4.30
N ILE A 215 12.90 -2.32 4.36
CA ILE A 215 12.61 -1.15 3.52
C ILE A 215 13.55 0.00 3.84
N ILE A 216 13.80 0.26 5.13
CA ILE A 216 14.66 1.37 5.59
C ILE A 216 16.12 1.18 5.19
N ARG A 217 16.62 -0.06 5.05
CA ARG A 217 17.99 -0.34 4.56
C ARG A 217 18.27 0.18 3.16
N TYR A 218 17.25 0.42 2.35
CA TYR A 218 17.43 0.96 1.00
C TYR A 218 17.50 2.48 0.94
N PHE A 219 17.23 3.16 2.05
CA PHE A 219 17.40 4.59 2.23
C PHE A 219 18.58 4.89 3.18
N SER A 220 19.54 3.96 3.26
CA SER A 220 20.76 4.07 4.06
C SER A 220 21.96 4.26 3.16
#